data_AF-A0AAT9HCX2-F1
#
_entry.id   AF-A0AAT9HCX2-F1
#
_cell.length_a   1.000
_cell.length_b   1.000
_cell.length_c   1.000
_cell.angle_alpha   90.00
_cell.angle_beta   90.00
_cell.angle_gamma   90.00
#
_symmetry.space_group_name_H-M   'P 1'
#
loop_
_entity.id
_entity.type
_entity.pdbx_description
1 polymer ?
#
loop_
_entity_poly.entity_id
_entity_poly.type
_entity_poly.pdbx_seq_one_letter_code
_entity_poly.pdbx_strand_id
1 'polypeptide(L)' 'MQAGNLYRLMTEEEKERLVNNLAGAISGVTRDEIADRAINNFRQADEDFGKRLEAAVQALRSLSA' A
#
# COMPACT_ATOMS: atom_id res chain seq x y z
N MET A 1 1.83 13.41 10.46
CA MET A 1 2.74 12.25 10.33
C MET A 1 3.69 12.48 9.17
N GLN A 2 4.99 12.20 9.33
CA GLN A 2 6.03 12.50 8.31
C GLN A 2 5.83 11.72 6.99
N ALA A 3 5.46 10.43 7.08
CA ALA A 3 5.28 9.58 5.90
C ALA A 3 4.17 10.08 4.96
N GLY A 4 3.05 10.56 5.52
CA GLY A 4 1.97 11.15 4.73
C GLY A 4 2.38 12.45 4.04
N ASN A 5 3.19 13.29 4.70
CA ASN A 5 3.71 14.51 4.09
C ASN A 5 4.63 14.17 2.90
N LEU A 6 5.50 13.17 3.06
CA LEU A 6 6.36 12.72 1.96
C LEU A 6 5.53 12.21 0.78
N TYR A 7 4.53 11.35 1.05
CA TYR A 7 3.64 10.82 0.02
C TYR A 7 2.95 11.93 -0.78
N ARG A 8 2.45 12.98 -0.11
CA ARG A 8 1.77 14.10 -0.78
C ARG A 8 2.68 14.96 -1.66
N LEU A 9 3.98 14.97 -1.39
CA LEU A 9 4.97 15.73 -2.17
C LEU A 9 5.49 14.96 -3.40
N MET A 10 5.26 13.65 -3.46
CA MET A 10 5.68 12.81 -4.57
C MET A 10 4.86 13.10 -5.83
N THR A 11 5.49 12.92 -7.00
CA THR A 11 4.76 12.88 -8.28
C THR A 11 3.85 11.66 -8.35
N GLU A 12 2.88 11.65 -9.27
CA GLU A 12 1.99 10.48 -9.42
C GLU A 12 2.77 9.23 -9.82
N GLU A 13 3.81 9.35 -10.65
CA GLU A 13 4.65 8.21 -11.04
C GLU A 13 5.49 7.69 -9.86
N GLU A 14 5.94 8.58 -8.97
CA GLU A 14 6.64 8.18 -7.73
C GLU A 14 5.70 7.45 -6.76
N LYS A 15 4.48 7.96 -6.60
CA LYS A 15 3.44 7.31 -5.79
C LYS A 15 3.09 5.93 -6.35
N GLU A 16 2.94 5.81 -7.66
CA GLU A 16 2.65 4.54 -8.33
C GLU A 16 3.77 3.51 -8.08
N ARG A 17 5.03 3.90 -8.31
CA ARG A 17 6.19 3.03 -8.02
C ARG A 17 6.23 2.59 -6.55
N LEU A 18 6.00 3.52 -5.63
CA LEU A 18 5.97 3.23 -4.19
C LEU A 18 4.88 2.23 -3.85
N VAL A 19 3.65 2.47 -4.32
CA VAL A 19 2.50 1.57 -4.10
C VAL A 19 2.77 0.19 -4.67
N ASN A 20 3.27 0.09 -5.91
CA ASN A 20 3.55 -1.19 -6.56
C ASN A 20 4.60 -2.01 -5.81
N ASN A 21 5.69 -1.36 -5.35
CA ASN A 21 6.74 -2.02 -4.58
C ASN A 21 6.22 -2.56 -3.24
N LEU A 22 5.45 -1.74 -2.51
CA LEU A 22 4.87 -2.14 -1.22
C LEU A 22 3.83 -3.25 -1.41
N ALA A 23 2.99 -3.15 -2.43
CA ALA A 23 1.99 -4.17 -2.74
C ALA A 23 2.63 -5.52 -3.06
N GLY A 24 3.73 -5.53 -3.84
CA GLY A 24 4.49 -6.74 -4.13
C GLY A 24 5.07 -7.43 -2.89
N ALA A 25 5.50 -6.64 -1.90
CA ALA A 25 5.98 -7.20 -0.64
C ALA A 25 4.82 -7.69 0.26
N ILE A 26 3.74 -6.91 0.37
CA ILE A 26 2.62 -7.19 1.28
C ILE A 26 1.74 -8.35 0.75
N SER A 27 1.61 -8.51 -0.56
CA SER A 27 0.78 -9.57 -1.15
C SER A 27 1.25 -10.98 -0.74
N GLY A 28 2.56 -11.17 -0.53
CA GLY A 28 3.16 -12.42 -0.06
C GLY A 28 3.04 -12.69 1.45
N VAL A 29 2.50 -11.76 2.24
CA VAL A 29 2.24 -11.98 3.66
C VAL A 29 1.06 -12.95 3.79
N THR A 30 1.25 -14.10 4.42
CA THR A 30 0.24 -15.17 4.51
C THR A 30 -0.77 -15.01 5.64
N ARG A 31 -0.50 -14.14 6.61
CA ARG A 31 -1.41 -13.82 7.72
C ARG A 31 -2.15 -12.54 7.42
N ASP A 32 -3.45 -12.64 7.17
CA ASP A 32 -4.28 -11.51 6.76
C ASP A 32 -4.27 -10.36 7.78
N GLU A 33 -4.31 -10.68 9.08
CA GLU A 33 -4.29 -9.64 10.11
C GLU A 33 -2.99 -8.80 10.10
N ILE A 34 -1.88 -9.37 9.61
CA ILE A 34 -0.61 -8.65 9.49
C ILE A 34 -0.63 -7.75 8.26
N ALA A 35 -1.15 -8.23 7.13
CA ALA A 35 -1.30 -7.43 5.91
C ALA A 35 -2.25 -6.24 6.14
N ASP A 36 -3.40 -6.49 6.77
CA ASP A 36 -4.40 -5.46 7.08
C ASP A 36 -3.84 -4.39 8.01
N ARG A 37 -3.09 -4.81 9.04
CA ARG A 37 -2.44 -3.87 9.95
C ARG A 37 -1.40 -3.00 9.23
N ALA A 38 -0.62 -3.58 8.31
CA ALA A 38 0.34 -2.82 7.52
C ALA A 38 -0.36 -1.76 6.66
N ILE A 39 -1.40 -2.16 5.92
CA ILE A 39 -2.21 -1.25 5.07
C ILE A 39 -2.83 -0.13 5.91
N ASN A 40 -3.37 -0.44 7.10
CA ASN A 40 -3.96 0.56 7.98
C ASN A 40 -2.96 1.60 8.50
N ASN A 41 -1.69 1.24 8.69
CA ASN A 41 -0.67 2.23 9.06
C ASN A 41 -0.44 3.25 7.93
N PHE A 42 -0.43 2.79 6.66
CA PHE A 42 -0.31 3.68 5.51
C PHE A 42 -1.57 4.54 5.32
N ARG A 43 -2.77 3.98 5.56
CA ARG A 43 -4.03 4.72 5.55
C ARG A 43 -4.07 5.84 6.59
N GLN A 44 -3.51 5.61 7.80
CA GLN A 44 -3.38 6.63 8.83
C GLN A 44 -2.38 7.74 8.45
N ALA A 45 -1.40 7.45 7.59
CA ALA A 45 -0.48 8.44 7.09
C ALA A 45 -1.14 9.31 6.00
N ASP A 46 -1.88 8.69 5.09
CA ASP A 46 -2.66 9.34 4.03
C ASP A 46 -3.77 8.40 3.51
N GLU A 47 -4.98 8.92 3.33
CA GLU A 47 -6.14 8.12 2.93
C GLU A 47 -6.03 7.58 1.49
N ASP A 48 -5.54 8.38 0.55
CA ASP A 48 -5.32 7.97 -0.84
C ASP A 48 -4.25 6.88 -0.90
N PHE A 49 -3.17 7.06 -0.14
CA PHE A 49 -2.10 6.07 -0.05
C PHE A 49 -2.62 4.70 0.42
N GLY A 50 -3.37 4.68 1.52
CA GLY A 50 -3.96 3.45 2.04
C GLY A 50 -4.88 2.76 1.04
N LYS A 51 -5.75 3.53 0.35
CA LYS A 51 -6.67 3.00 -0.66
C LYS A 51 -5.95 2.39 -1.86
N ARG A 52 -4.95 3.08 -2.41
CA ARG A 52 -4.17 2.58 -3.56
C ARG A 52 -3.41 1.31 -3.19
N LEU A 53 -2.81 1.28 -2.00
CA LEU A 53 -2.06 0.12 -1.52
C LEU A 53 -2.96 -1.10 -1.31
N GLU A 54 -4.12 -0.92 -0.69
CA GLU A 54 -5.10 -2.00 -0.49
C GLU A 54 -5.53 -2.62 -1.83
N ALA A 55 -5.92 -1.78 -2.79
CA ALA A 55 -6.35 -2.23 -4.11
C ALA A 55 -5.24 -3.01 -4.84
N ALA A 56 -4.01 -2.52 -4.81
CA ALA A 56 -2.87 -3.18 -5.44
C ALA A 56 -2.56 -4.55 -4.80
N VAL A 57 -2.61 -4.64 -3.47
CA VAL A 57 -2.41 -5.92 -2.74
C VAL A 57 -3.50 -6.93 -3.12
N GLN A 58 -4.76 -6.51 -3.13
CA GLN A 58 -5.89 -7.37 -3.50
C GLN A 58 -5.79 -7.87 -4.94
N ALA A 59 -5.44 -6.97 -5.88
CA ALA A 59 -5.24 -7.34 -7.27
C ALA A 59 -4.15 -8.42 -7.40
N LEU A 60 -2.98 -8.25 -6.77
CA LEU A 60 -1.91 -9.24 -6.81
C LEU A 60 -2.31 -10.58 -6.20
N ARG A 61 -3.02 -10.58 -5.07
CA ARG A 61 -3.49 -11.82 -4.43
C ARG A 61 -4.52 -12.56 -5.28
N SER A 62 -5.39 -11.83 -5.99
CA SER A 62 -6.38 -12.42 -6.89
C SER A 62 -5.77 -13.08 -8.14
N LEU A 63 -4.60 -12.62 -8.59
CA LEU A 63 -3.86 -13.23 -9.70
C LEU A 63 -3.10 -14.50 -9.31
N SER A 64 -2.86 -14.69 -8.00
CA SER A 64 -2.16 -15.84 -7.43
C SER A 64 -3.08 -16.94 -6.89
N ALA A 65 -4.39 -16.71 -6.89
CA ALA A 65 -5.43 -17.66 -6.46
C ALA A 65 -5.92 -18.50 -7.65
#